data_AF-A0A7C5TDX3-F1
#
_entry.id   AF-A0A7C5TDX3-F1
#
_cell.length_a   1.000
_cell.length_b   1.000
_cell.length_c   1.000
_cell.angle_alpha   90.00
_cell.angle_beta   90.00
_cell.angle_gamma   90.00
#
_symmetry.space_group_name_H-M   'P 1'
#
loop_
_entity.id
_entity.type
_entity.pdbx_description
1 polymer ?
#
loop_
_entity_poly.entity_id
_entity_poly.type
_entity_poly.pdbx_seq_one_letter_code
_entity_poly.pdbx_strand_id
1 'polypeptide(L)'
;MIQGINQFAKYFENVLSWYGIYWDETRLYSKICPQCGSELNLETRSKNARTMVCENCGFKEEKDKIPLYWALIKIKLLPTPRRDETSHIL
;
A
#
# COMPACT_ATOMS: atom_id res chain seq x y z
N MET A 1 7.64 -21.14 10.58
CA MET A 1 6.91 -20.14 11.40
C MET A 1 7.91 -19.13 11.92
N ILE A 2 7.82 -17.86 11.50
CA ILE A 2 8.81 -16.82 11.80
C ILE A 2 8.56 -16.31 13.23
N GLN A 3 9.26 -16.87 14.22
CA GLN A 3 9.10 -16.52 15.65
C GLN A 3 9.50 -15.07 15.98
N GLY A 4 10.26 -14.39 15.10
CA GLY A 4 10.80 -13.05 15.36
C GLY A 4 9.84 -11.88 15.13
N ILE A 5 8.91 -11.98 14.16
CA ILE A 5 8.07 -10.83 13.76
C ILE A 5 7.06 -10.47 14.85
N ASN A 6 6.42 -11.48 15.45
CA ASN A 6 5.46 -11.25 16.54
C ASN A 6 6.13 -10.71 17.80
N GLN A 7 7.37 -11.14 18.10
CA GLN A 7 8.11 -10.64 19.25
C GLN A 7 8.55 -9.19 19.03
N PHE A 8 8.96 -8.86 17.80
CA PHE A 8 9.28 -7.48 17.41
C PHE A 8 8.06 -6.58 17.54
N ALA A 9 6.90 -7.00 17.02
CA ALA A 9 5.67 -6.22 17.09
C ALA A 9 5.28 -5.88 18.53
N LYS A 10 5.34 -6.86 19.45
CA LYS A 10 5.07 -6.64 20.89
C LYS A 10 6.08 -5.69 21.54
N TYR A 11 7.37 -5.88 21.25
CA TYR A 11 8.40 -4.99 21.76
C TYR A 11 8.18 -3.55 21.28
N PHE A 12 7.85 -3.40 20.00
CA PHE A 12 7.60 -2.11 19.38
C PHE A 12 6.36 -1.41 19.96
N GLU A 13 5.25 -2.14 20.11
CA GLU A 13 4.03 -1.65 20.76
C GLU A 13 4.30 -1.17 22.20
N ASN A 14 5.09 -1.93 22.96
CA ASN A 14 5.48 -1.52 24.31
C ASN A 14 6.24 -0.19 24.28
N VAL A 15 7.26 -0.06 23.43
CA VAL A 15 8.05 1.18 23.31
C VAL A 15 7.15 2.36 22.91
N LEU A 16 6.26 2.19 21.93
CA LEU A 16 5.33 3.25 21.53
C LEU A 16 4.37 3.66 22.65
N SER A 17 3.91 2.69 23.45
CA SER A 17 3.03 2.94 24.59
C SER A 17 3.72 3.78 25.66
N TRP A 18 5.03 3.60 25.89
CA TRP A 18 5.81 4.47 26.80
C TRP A 18 5.83 5.93 26.35
N TYR A 19 5.78 6.19 25.05
CA TYR A 19 5.70 7.54 24.48
C TYR A 19 4.26 8.04 24.28
N GLY A 20 3.25 7.25 24.65
CA GLY A 20 1.84 7.60 24.45
C GLY A 20 1.39 7.61 22.98
N ILE A 21 2.10 6.90 22.10
CA ILE A 21 1.80 6.84 20.67
C ILE A 21 0.85 5.66 20.41
N TYR A 22 -0.31 5.95 19.81
CA TYR A 22 -1.26 4.93 19.39
C TYR A 22 -0.73 4.17 18.16
N TRP A 23 -0.76 2.84 18.24
CA TRP A 23 -0.32 1.92 17.17
C TRP A 23 -1.51 1.14 16.60
N ASP A 24 -1.58 1.04 15.27
CA ASP A 24 -2.59 0.25 14.56
C ASP A 24 -1.92 -0.56 13.44
N GLU A 25 -2.09 -1.88 13.47
CA GLU A 25 -1.58 -2.78 12.44
C GLU A 25 -2.70 -3.17 11.48
N THR A 26 -2.61 -2.73 10.23
CA THR A 26 -3.59 -3.07 9.19
C THR A 26 -2.89 -3.59 7.95
N ARG A 27 -3.48 -4.60 7.30
CA ARG A 27 -3.00 -5.08 6.01
C ARG A 27 -3.41 -4.12 4.91
N LEU A 28 -2.42 -3.61 4.17
CA LEU A 28 -2.62 -2.70 3.05
C LEU A 28 -2.36 -3.40 1.72
N TYR A 29 -2.99 -2.89 0.67
CA TYR A 29 -2.84 -3.44 -0.67
C TYR A 29 -1.51 -3.04 -1.29
N SER A 30 -0.84 -3.99 -1.96
CA SER A 30 0.40 -3.75 -2.72
C SER A 30 0.25 -4.01 -4.22
N LYS A 31 -0.95 -4.39 -4.67
CA LYS A 31 -1.27 -4.73 -6.06
C LYS A 31 -2.48 -3.96 -6.60
N ILE A 32 -3.14 -3.16 -5.78
CA ILE A 32 -4.32 -2.38 -6.19
C ILE A 32 -3.87 -0.94 -6.35
N CYS A 33 -4.23 -0.33 -7.47
CA CYS A 33 -3.89 1.05 -7.78
C CYS A 33 -4.59 2.01 -6.78
N PRO A 34 -3.84 2.87 -6.08
CA PRO A 34 -4.42 3.84 -5.16
C PRO A 34 -5.22 4.96 -5.87
N GLN A 35 -5.08 5.10 -7.19
CA GLN A 35 -5.70 6.17 -7.97
C GLN A 35 -7.04 5.76 -8.59
N CYS A 36 -7.13 4.57 -9.20
CA CYS A 36 -8.34 4.10 -9.89
C CYS A 36 -8.95 2.83 -9.28
N GLY A 37 -8.22 2.11 -8.44
CA GLY A 37 -8.67 0.84 -7.85
C GLY A 37 -8.50 -0.39 -8.75
N SER A 38 -7.95 -0.23 -9.98
CA SER A 38 -7.62 -1.36 -10.86
C SER A 38 -6.40 -2.14 -10.36
N GLU A 39 -6.22 -3.37 -10.85
CA GLU A 39 -5.03 -4.16 -10.56
C GLU A 39 -3.77 -3.55 -11.21
N LEU A 40 -2.64 -3.71 -10.53
CA LEU A 40 -1.33 -3.27 -10.98
C LEU A 40 -0.54 -4.44 -11.55
N ASN A 41 0.09 -4.23 -12.69
CA ASN A 41 0.96 -5.18 -13.36
C ASN A 41 2.44 -4.90 -13.05
N LEU A 42 3.24 -5.96 -12.98
CA LEU A 42 4.67 -5.84 -12.75
C LEU A 42 5.36 -5.51 -14.08
N GLU A 43 5.88 -4.29 -14.20
CA GLU A 43 6.57 -3.87 -15.42
C GLU A 43 8.06 -4.22 -15.36
N THR A 44 8.74 -3.93 -14.24
CA THR A 44 10.18 -4.13 -14.10
C THR A 44 10.53 -4.79 -12.79
N ARG A 45 11.45 -5.76 -12.84
CA ARG A 45 12.05 -6.39 -11.67
C ARG A 45 13.55 -6.23 -11.71
N SER A 46 14.08 -5.31 -10.90
CA SER A 46 15.51 -5.27 -10.61
C SER A 46 15.81 -6.03 -9.32
N LYS A 47 17.09 -6.19 -8.97
CA LYS A 47 17.50 -6.78 -7.69
C LYS A 47 17.02 -5.93 -6.49
N ASN A 48 16.86 -4.62 -6.68
CA ASN A 48 16.64 -3.67 -5.60
C ASN A 48 15.23 -3.05 -5.58
N ALA A 49 14.53 -3.07 -6.70
CA ALA A 49 13.22 -2.42 -6.84
C ALA A 49 12.31 -3.22 -7.77
N ARG A 50 11.00 -3.19 -7.47
CA ARG A 50 9.95 -3.78 -8.30
C ARG A 50 8.98 -2.68 -8.68
N THR A 51 8.97 -2.29 -9.94
CA THR A 51 8.08 -1.23 -10.42
C THR A 51 6.77 -1.85 -10.92
N MET A 52 5.66 -1.33 -10.40
CA MET A 52 4.31 -1.72 -10.73
C MET A 52 3.67 -0.60 -11.55
N VAL A 53 2.90 -0.97 -12.57
CA VAL A 53 2.20 -0.03 -13.46
C VAL A 53 0.71 -0.38 -13.53
N CYS A 54 -0.13 0.64 -13.53
CA CYS A 54 -1.54 0.53 -13.84
C CYS A 54 -1.75 0.82 -15.33
N GLU A 55 -2.34 -0.14 -16.05
CA GLU A 55 -2.67 0.03 -17.48
C GLU A 55 -3.87 0.96 -17.69
N ASN A 56 -4.71 1.15 -16.66
CA ASN A 56 -5.94 1.91 -16.78
C ASN A 56 -5.72 3.43 -16.64
N CYS A 57 -4.96 3.86 -15.63
CA CYS A 57 -4.71 5.28 -15.35
C CYS A 57 -3.25 5.74 -15.59
N GLY A 58 -2.36 4.82 -15.98
CA GLY A 58 -0.94 5.11 -16.21
C GLY A 58 -0.10 5.29 -14.94
N PHE A 59 -0.65 5.02 -13.75
CA PHE A 59 0.07 5.12 -12.48
C PHE A 59 1.26 4.16 -12.45
N LYS A 60 2.46 4.66 -12.12
CA LYS A 60 3.71 3.87 -12.08
C LYS A 60 4.48 4.19 -10.80
N GLU A 61 4.70 3.17 -9.98
CA GLU A 61 5.42 3.32 -8.72
C GLU A 61 6.14 2.04 -8.29
N GLU A 62 7.03 2.18 -7.32
CA GLU A 62 7.67 1.05 -6.67
C GLU A 62 6.68 0.30 -5.76
N LYS A 63 6.74 -1.05 -5.82
CA LYS A 63 5.82 -1.93 -5.09
C LYS A 63 5.75 -1.63 -3.60
N ASP A 64 6.88 -1.31 -3.00
CA ASP A 64 6.99 -1.09 -1.55
C ASP A 64 6.42 0.27 -1.12
N LYS A 65 6.24 1.21 -2.07
CA LYS A 65 5.60 2.51 -1.82
C LYS A 65 4.08 2.45 -1.96
N ILE A 66 3.52 1.49 -2.71
CA ILE A 66 2.07 1.37 -2.93
C ILE A 66 1.29 1.29 -1.61
N PRO A 67 1.70 0.48 -0.61
CA PRO A 67 1.03 0.45 0.70
C PRO A 67 0.98 1.82 1.39
N LEU A 68 1.98 2.69 1.21
CA LEU A 68 1.99 4.02 1.81
C LEU A 68 0.84 4.89 1.29
N TYR A 69 0.57 4.84 -0.02
CA TYR A 69 -0.58 5.55 -0.59
C TYR A 69 -1.90 5.07 0.03
N TRP A 70 -2.06 3.76 0.22
CA TRP A 70 -3.24 3.21 0.90
C TRP A 70 -3.33 3.63 2.37
N ALA A 71 -2.20 3.74 3.08
CA ALA A 71 -2.18 4.28 4.43
C ALA A 71 -2.67 5.73 4.45
N LEU A 72 -2.16 6.57 3.53
CA LEU A 72 -2.55 7.98 3.40
C LEU A 72 -4.04 8.14 3.04
N ILE A 73 -4.59 7.26 2.19
CA ILE A 73 -6.03 7.20 1.89
C ILE A 73 -6.83 6.79 3.13
N LYS A 74 -6.37 5.78 3.89
CA LYS A 74 -7.04 5.32 5.12
C LYS A 74 -7.18 6.45 6.14
N ILE A 75 -6.13 7.27 6.30
CA ILE A 75 -6.14 8.44 7.19
C ILE A 75 -6.74 9.71 6.54
N LYS A 76 -7.34 9.58 5.35
CA LYS A 76 -8.04 10.64 4.61
C LYS A 76 -7.16 11.84 4.22
N LEU A 77 -5.83 11.64 4.13
CA LEU A 77 -4.92 12.64 3.57
C LEU A 77 -4.90 12.64 2.04
N LEU A 78 -5.22 11.49 1.43
CA LEU A 78 -5.39 11.37 -0.01
C LEU A 78 -6.84 11.00 -0.37
N PRO A 79 -7.33 11.44 -1.54
CA PRO A 79 -8.65 11.05 -2.01
C PRO A 79 -8.70 9.54 -2.28
N THR A 80 -9.88 8.94 -2.09
CA THR A 80 -10.11 7.54 -2.45
C THR A 80 -10.00 7.33 -3.95
N PRO A 81 -9.57 6.14 -4.40
CA PRO A 81 -9.49 5.83 -5.82
C PRO A 81 -10.84 6.05 -6.50
N ARG A 82 -10.81 6.80 -7.61
CA ARG A 82 -11.99 7.03 -8.45
C ARG A 82 -12.09 5.84 -9.39
N ARG A 83 -13.12 5.00 -9.25
CA ARG A 83 -13.44 4.04 -10.32
C ARG A 83 -13.83 4.86 -11.53
N ASP A 84 -12.98 4.83 -12.54
CA ASP A 84 -13.30 5.41 -13.83
C ASP A 84 -14.35 4.53 -14.51
N GLU A 85 -15.53 5.10 -14.72
CA GLU A 85 -16.69 4.45 -15.35
C GLU A 85 -16.48 4.16 -16.85
N THR A 86 -15.30 4.49 -17.40
CA THR A 86 -14.97 4.43 -18.83
C THR A 86 -14.74 3.04 -19.40
N SER A 87 -14.88 1.97 -18.61
CA SER A 87 -14.78 0.58 -19.09
C SER A 87 -16.06 0.03 -19.76
N HIS A 88 -17.08 0.86 -19.98
CA HIS A 88 -18.37 0.46 -20.57
C HIS A 88 -18.67 0.97 -22.00
N ILE A 89 -17.71 1.51 -22.72
CA ILE A 89 -17.92 1.87 -24.14
C ILE A 89 -16.93 1.07 -25.01
N LEU A 90 -17.31 -0.18 -25.29
CA LEU A 90 -16.95 -0.90 -26.52
C LEU A 90 -17.91 -0.49 -27.63
#